data_AF-A0A934USI8-F1
#
_entry.id   AF-A0A934USI8-F1
#
_cell.length_a   1.000
_cell.length_b   1.000
_cell.length_c   1.000
_cell.angle_alpha   90.00
_cell.angle_beta   90.00
_cell.angle_gamma   90.00
#
_symmetry.space_group_name_H-M   'P 1'
#
loop_
_entity.id
_entity.type
_entity.pdbx_description
1 polymer ?
#
loop_
_entity_poly.entity_id
_entity_poly.type
_entity_poly.pdbx_seq_one_letter_code
_entity_poly.pdbx_strand_id
1 'polypeptide(L)'
;MNRFLLSTLLAALLASGAFAQTPKRAERADDLPRFSYPVQGELEAIVRDPQRFAVFAAPVRRDIEQTLKAYDIADASKKRELLGTLLRLDMLDGRWDNALKVADEIRKLEEKPADKLVSSMIPRAVVAAVKKTGSLQSPQFPAELTKALSGHLAGMPFLVVRNEVQATKAALETTGETLALGRVRNMLQPVAKQTGALSSDLAPGLVRARYTLQFVLPLKQPLLQAYTTYLAANKVDKPDIWAARDVTLVEGRPYAIVPMVVWDSGVDMPLFPGRQVLQGGKPAVIAFDKYYQPSASPLEPLPASTRARLDQLLAYSKGFSDLQSDIDSPEASQVKKLLSELTQDQYKSTIEELRLMGNYEHGTHVAGIAMAGNPYARIANARIEFGHTLLPDPCPTPELQQRAADTFAQYGAFIRDAKARVVNMSWGGDLRSYEVELEQCGIGKDQAERKAIARKYFDVHYAALKKMFQSLPDVLFVTAAGNSDSDATFNDDYPASMGLPNMVAVGAVDKAGDEAAFTSYGPTVLLHANGYQVESYLPGGKRVALSGTSMASPQVANLAAKILAVKPALKPTEVVEIMRKTADRSEDGRRTLVNPKKALEAVGYEP
;
A
#
# COMPACT_ATOMS: atom_id res chain seq x y z
N MET A 1 -86.55 -31.81 -9.46
CA MET A 1 -87.19 -30.79 -8.60
C MET A 1 -86.09 -29.98 -7.91
N ASN A 2 -86.16 -28.65 -8.05
CA ASN A 2 -85.52 -27.55 -7.31
C ASN A 2 -83.99 -27.57 -7.06
N ARG A 3 -83.18 -26.69 -7.66
CA ARG A 3 -82.98 -25.22 -7.45
C ARG A 3 -82.23 -24.83 -6.15
N PHE A 4 -81.06 -24.21 -6.38
CA PHE A 4 -80.43 -23.05 -5.70
C PHE A 4 -79.24 -23.19 -4.73
N LEU A 5 -78.14 -22.46 -5.10
CA LEU A 5 -77.14 -21.69 -4.31
C LEU A 5 -76.31 -22.48 -3.26
N LEU A 6 -74.98 -22.38 -3.13
CA LEU A 6 -74.14 -21.19 -3.03
C LEU A 6 -72.64 -21.59 -3.12
N SER A 7 -71.81 -20.69 -3.66
CA SER A 7 -70.35 -20.72 -3.74
C SER A 7 -69.63 -20.71 -2.37
N THR A 8 -68.56 -21.51 -2.24
CA THR A 8 -67.41 -21.22 -1.34
C THR A 8 -66.12 -21.75 -1.97
N LEU A 9 -65.36 -20.82 -2.58
CA LEU A 9 -63.96 -21.00 -2.93
C LEU A 9 -63.14 -20.93 -1.63
N LEU A 10 -62.48 -22.02 -1.24
CA LEU A 10 -61.55 -22.02 -0.11
C LEU A 10 -60.18 -21.54 -0.59
N ALA A 11 -59.77 -20.36 -0.12
CA ALA A 11 -58.47 -19.79 -0.35
C ALA A 11 -57.39 -20.61 0.37
N ALA A 12 -56.50 -21.26 -0.40
CA ALA A 12 -55.25 -21.79 0.13
C ALA A 12 -54.19 -20.68 0.07
N LEU A 13 -53.89 -20.09 1.23
CA LEU A 13 -52.73 -19.24 1.47
C LEU A 13 -51.45 -20.03 1.20
N LEU A 14 -50.83 -19.84 0.03
CA LEU A 14 -49.42 -20.15 -0.17
C LEU A 14 -48.60 -19.03 0.48
N ALA A 15 -48.29 -19.22 1.76
CA ALA A 15 -47.20 -18.48 2.40
C ALA A 15 -45.88 -18.95 1.78
N SER A 16 -45.45 -18.29 0.70
CA SER A 16 -44.07 -18.38 0.23
C SER A 16 -43.18 -17.70 1.26
N GLY A 17 -42.77 -18.46 2.28
CA GLY A 17 -41.71 -18.05 3.19
C GLY A 17 -40.46 -17.81 2.35
N ALA A 18 -40.08 -16.55 2.16
CA ALA A 18 -38.78 -16.19 1.64
C ALA A 18 -37.74 -16.63 2.67
N PHE A 19 -37.21 -17.84 2.54
CA PHE A 19 -35.99 -18.22 3.25
C PHE A 19 -34.91 -17.24 2.78
N ALA A 20 -34.52 -16.32 3.66
CA ALA A 20 -33.37 -15.46 3.41
C ALA A 20 -32.15 -16.38 3.25
N GLN A 21 -31.65 -16.48 2.02
CA GLN A 21 -30.47 -17.28 1.71
C GLN A 21 -29.30 -16.72 2.54
N THR A 22 -28.71 -17.57 3.38
CA THR A 22 -27.57 -17.18 4.22
C THR A 22 -26.43 -16.70 3.30
N PRO A 23 -25.82 -15.53 3.59
CA PRO A 23 -24.69 -15.02 2.81
C PRO A 23 -23.57 -16.06 2.72
N LYS A 24 -22.93 -16.16 1.54
CA LYS A 24 -21.74 -17.00 1.35
C LYS A 24 -20.55 -16.34 2.05
N ARG A 25 -19.80 -17.10 2.84
CA ARG A 25 -18.56 -16.57 3.42
C ARG A 25 -17.47 -16.48 2.37
N ALA A 26 -16.83 -15.32 2.23
CA ALA A 26 -15.67 -15.10 1.37
C ALA A 26 -14.44 -14.92 2.27
N GLU A 27 -13.55 -15.91 2.26
CA GLU A 27 -12.32 -15.93 3.07
C GLU A 27 -11.12 -15.41 2.27
N ARG A 28 -11.24 -15.34 0.94
CA ARG A 28 -10.22 -14.83 0.03
C ARG A 28 -10.84 -13.84 -0.95
N ALA A 29 -10.03 -12.90 -1.44
CA ALA A 29 -10.41 -12.01 -2.53
C ALA A 29 -10.90 -12.79 -3.76
N ASP A 30 -10.36 -14.00 -3.95
CA ASP A 30 -10.72 -14.86 -5.07
C ASP A 30 -12.12 -15.47 -5.01
N ASP A 31 -12.81 -15.39 -3.88
CA ASP A 31 -14.18 -15.90 -3.70
C ASP A 31 -15.25 -14.94 -4.25
N LEU A 32 -14.91 -13.66 -4.45
CA LEU A 32 -15.87 -12.60 -4.80
C LEU A 32 -16.24 -12.60 -6.29
N PRO A 33 -17.44 -12.16 -6.69
CA PRO A 33 -17.81 -12.09 -8.10
C PRO A 33 -17.01 -11.03 -8.86
N ARG A 34 -16.80 -11.26 -10.16
CA ARG A 34 -16.10 -10.35 -11.08
C ARG A 34 -17.14 -9.77 -12.02
N PHE A 35 -17.08 -8.46 -12.23
CA PHE A 35 -18.05 -7.74 -13.06
C PHE A 35 -17.35 -6.93 -14.13
N SER A 36 -17.99 -6.83 -15.30
CA SER A 36 -17.50 -6.05 -16.45
C SER A 36 -18.53 -5.00 -16.82
N TYR A 37 -18.09 -3.76 -16.98
CA TYR A 37 -18.95 -2.63 -17.30
C TYR A 37 -18.62 -2.13 -18.69
N PRO A 38 -19.47 -2.38 -19.71
CA PRO A 38 -19.28 -1.84 -21.04
C PRO A 38 -19.18 -0.31 -21.00
N VAL A 39 -18.23 0.24 -21.74
CA VAL A 39 -18.03 1.69 -21.84
C VAL A 39 -17.88 2.08 -23.31
N GLN A 40 -18.58 3.14 -23.72
CA GLN A 40 -18.56 3.64 -25.09
C GLN A 40 -18.15 5.11 -25.14
N GLY A 41 -17.18 5.41 -26.00
CA GLY A 41 -16.64 6.75 -26.21
C GLY A 41 -15.53 7.12 -25.23
N GLU A 42 -15.25 8.43 -25.15
CA GLU A 42 -14.18 8.95 -24.30
C GLU A 42 -14.61 9.00 -22.82
N LEU A 43 -13.87 8.32 -21.96
CA LEU A 43 -14.09 8.18 -20.52
C LEU A 43 -14.05 9.53 -19.80
N GLU A 44 -13.22 10.47 -20.23
CA GLU A 44 -13.24 11.83 -19.66
C GLU A 44 -14.56 12.55 -19.95
N ALA A 45 -15.15 12.33 -21.12
CA ALA A 45 -16.46 12.89 -21.44
C ALA A 45 -17.55 12.24 -20.57
N ILE A 46 -17.46 10.93 -20.32
CA ILE A 46 -18.34 10.23 -19.36
C ILE A 46 -18.18 10.80 -17.95
N VAL A 47 -16.95 11.01 -17.48
CA VAL A 47 -16.68 11.56 -16.14
C VAL A 47 -17.29 12.95 -15.97
N ARG A 48 -17.20 13.81 -16.99
CA ARG A 48 -17.70 15.19 -16.94
C ARG A 48 -19.21 15.27 -17.10
N ASP A 49 -19.81 14.44 -17.93
CA ASP A 49 -21.24 14.45 -18.21
C ASP A 49 -22.04 13.65 -17.14
N PRO A 50 -22.93 14.29 -16.36
CA PRO A 50 -23.69 13.61 -15.31
C PRO A 50 -24.60 12.50 -15.82
N GLN A 51 -25.21 12.67 -17.00
CA GLN A 51 -26.17 11.70 -17.55
C GLN A 51 -25.42 10.47 -18.08
N ARG A 52 -24.33 10.68 -18.81
CA ARG A 52 -23.49 9.58 -19.31
C ARG A 52 -22.82 8.83 -18.15
N PHE A 53 -22.38 9.55 -17.11
CA PHE A 53 -21.84 8.93 -15.91
C PHE A 53 -22.88 8.08 -15.19
N ALA A 54 -24.12 8.55 -15.04
CA ALA A 54 -25.18 7.81 -14.36
C ALA A 54 -25.45 6.45 -15.02
N VAL A 55 -25.41 6.38 -16.35
CA VAL A 55 -25.54 5.12 -17.11
C VAL A 55 -24.43 4.13 -16.75
N PHE A 56 -23.18 4.60 -16.64
CA PHE A 56 -22.05 3.78 -16.22
C PHE A 56 -22.12 3.37 -14.72
N ALA A 57 -22.52 4.29 -13.85
CA ALA A 57 -22.51 4.11 -12.41
C ALA A 57 -23.61 3.16 -11.90
N ALA A 58 -24.75 3.09 -12.59
CA ALA A 58 -25.89 2.26 -12.19
C ALA A 58 -25.55 0.75 -12.05
N PRO A 59 -24.93 0.08 -13.05
CA PRO A 59 -24.53 -1.32 -12.88
C PRO A 59 -23.42 -1.49 -11.83
N VAL A 60 -22.46 -0.57 -11.73
CA VAL A 60 -21.40 -0.61 -10.71
C VAL A 60 -22.00 -0.64 -9.31
N ARG A 61 -22.96 0.25 -9.04
CA ARG A 61 -23.68 0.28 -7.77
C ARG A 61 -24.42 -1.02 -7.49
N ARG A 62 -25.23 -1.46 -8.46
CA ARG A 62 -26.06 -2.67 -8.32
C ARG A 62 -25.19 -3.86 -7.95
N ASP A 63 -24.07 -4.04 -8.64
CA ASP A 63 -23.21 -5.20 -8.48
C ASP A 63 -22.47 -5.18 -7.12
N ILE A 64 -22.07 -4.00 -6.64
CA ILE A 64 -21.52 -3.84 -5.29
C ILE A 64 -22.58 -4.13 -4.22
N GLU A 65 -23.78 -3.56 -4.34
CA GLU A 65 -24.89 -3.79 -3.41
C GLU A 65 -25.29 -5.28 -3.36
N GLN A 66 -25.32 -5.95 -4.52
CA GLN A 66 -25.56 -7.40 -4.60
C GLN A 66 -24.44 -8.20 -3.94
N THR A 67 -23.19 -7.81 -4.14
CA THR A 67 -22.03 -8.49 -3.53
C THR A 67 -22.08 -8.38 -2.01
N LEU A 68 -22.30 -7.17 -1.47
CA LEU A 68 -22.40 -6.95 -0.02
C LEU A 68 -23.61 -7.66 0.61
N LYS A 69 -24.68 -7.89 -0.15
CA LYS A 69 -25.84 -8.68 0.30
C LYS A 69 -25.57 -10.19 0.24
N ALA A 70 -24.88 -10.66 -0.80
CA ALA A 70 -24.70 -12.08 -1.08
C ALA A 70 -23.51 -12.70 -0.31
N TYR A 71 -22.55 -11.88 0.13
CA TYR A 71 -21.32 -12.36 0.76
C TYR A 71 -21.09 -11.77 2.14
N ASP A 72 -20.73 -12.64 3.10
CA ASP A 72 -20.04 -12.23 4.31
C ASP A 72 -18.53 -12.24 4.04
N ILE A 73 -17.98 -11.07 3.73
CA ILE A 73 -16.57 -10.88 3.37
C ILE A 73 -15.72 -10.82 4.64
N ALA A 74 -14.78 -11.75 4.82
CA ALA A 74 -13.96 -11.82 6.03
C ALA A 74 -13.06 -10.59 6.23
N ASP A 75 -12.47 -10.08 5.15
CA ASP A 75 -11.58 -8.92 5.20
C ASP A 75 -12.36 -7.59 5.27
N ALA A 76 -12.16 -6.87 6.37
CA ALA A 76 -12.81 -5.59 6.61
C ALA A 76 -12.36 -4.52 5.59
N SER A 77 -11.11 -4.60 5.10
CA SER A 77 -10.58 -3.66 4.10
C SER A 77 -11.34 -3.74 2.77
N LYS A 78 -11.56 -4.95 2.26
CA LYS A 78 -12.37 -5.20 1.06
C LYS A 78 -13.81 -4.72 1.23
N LYS A 79 -14.42 -4.92 2.41
CA LYS A 79 -15.74 -4.33 2.73
C LYS A 79 -15.69 -2.79 2.69
N ARG A 80 -14.69 -2.16 3.31
CA ARG A 80 -14.49 -0.69 3.28
C ARG A 80 -14.29 -0.17 1.85
N GLU A 81 -13.58 -0.88 0.98
CA GLU A 81 -13.36 -0.51 -0.41
C GLU A 81 -14.68 -0.45 -1.21
N LEU A 82 -15.50 -1.51 -1.10
CA LEU A 82 -16.81 -1.61 -1.74
C LEU A 82 -17.75 -0.52 -1.25
N LEU A 83 -17.87 -0.37 0.08
CA LEU A 83 -18.68 0.68 0.71
C LEU A 83 -18.18 2.09 0.37
N GLY A 84 -16.86 2.29 0.29
CA GLY A 84 -16.27 3.57 -0.10
C GLY A 84 -16.63 3.97 -1.54
N THR A 85 -16.80 3.00 -2.44
CA THR A 85 -17.31 3.26 -3.79
C THR A 85 -18.79 3.64 -3.74
N LEU A 86 -19.62 2.93 -2.97
CA LEU A 86 -21.03 3.29 -2.76
C LEU A 86 -21.20 4.67 -2.14
N LEU A 87 -20.39 5.01 -1.13
CA LEU A 87 -20.40 6.32 -0.48
C LEU A 87 -20.15 7.44 -1.51
N ARG A 88 -19.15 7.30 -2.38
CA ARG A 88 -18.87 8.28 -3.43
C ARG A 88 -20.04 8.39 -4.42
N LEU A 89 -20.63 7.26 -4.82
CA LEU A 89 -21.80 7.27 -5.69
C LEU A 89 -23.01 7.94 -5.02
N ASP A 90 -23.25 7.70 -3.73
CA ASP A 90 -24.35 8.33 -3.00
C ASP A 90 -24.16 9.84 -2.88
N MET A 91 -22.93 10.29 -2.63
CA MET A 91 -22.58 11.70 -2.63
C MET A 91 -22.81 12.32 -4.01
N LEU A 92 -22.39 11.66 -5.09
CA LEU A 92 -22.59 12.12 -6.48
C LEU A 92 -24.07 12.21 -6.86
N ASP A 93 -24.89 11.27 -6.39
CA ASP A 93 -26.34 11.23 -6.62
C ASP A 93 -27.15 12.14 -5.68
N GLY A 94 -26.51 12.81 -4.72
CA GLY A 94 -27.18 13.62 -3.71
C GLY A 94 -28.01 12.81 -2.70
N ARG A 95 -27.72 11.51 -2.55
CA ARG A 95 -28.38 10.61 -1.59
C ARG A 95 -27.77 10.74 -0.19
N TRP A 96 -27.89 11.93 0.40
CA TRP A 96 -27.20 12.32 1.63
C TRP A 96 -27.45 11.39 2.82
N ASP A 97 -28.69 10.96 3.03
CA ASP A 97 -29.01 10.04 4.13
C ASP A 97 -28.44 8.64 3.92
N ASN A 98 -28.36 8.18 2.67
CA ASN A 98 -27.69 6.92 2.36
C ASN A 98 -26.18 7.03 2.53
N ALA A 99 -25.58 8.13 2.06
CA ALA A 99 -24.17 8.43 2.26
C ALA A 99 -23.79 8.40 3.76
N LEU A 100 -24.61 8.98 4.64
CA LEU A 100 -24.37 8.92 6.09
C LEU A 100 -24.45 7.50 6.65
N LYS A 101 -25.43 6.69 6.21
CA LYS A 101 -25.54 5.28 6.63
C LYS A 101 -24.31 4.47 6.21
N VAL A 102 -23.90 4.59 4.94
CA VAL A 102 -22.69 3.92 4.42
C VAL A 102 -21.45 4.41 5.15
N ALA A 103 -21.34 5.70 5.45
CA ALA A 103 -20.25 6.26 6.26
C ALA A 103 -20.23 5.71 7.70
N ASP A 104 -21.37 5.40 8.30
CA ASP A 104 -21.45 4.73 9.60
C ASP A 104 -21.00 3.26 9.51
N GLU A 105 -21.34 2.57 8.42
CA GLU A 105 -20.88 1.20 8.17
C GLU A 105 -19.37 1.11 7.98
N ILE A 106 -18.78 2.01 7.17
CA ILE A 106 -17.32 2.09 7.00
C ILE A 106 -16.65 2.31 8.34
N ARG A 107 -17.14 3.27 9.14
CA ARG A 107 -16.57 3.58 10.46
C ARG A 107 -16.60 2.40 11.44
N LYS A 108 -17.62 1.53 11.34
CA LYS A 108 -17.73 0.31 12.17
C LYS A 108 -16.70 -0.75 11.80
N LEU A 109 -16.23 -0.74 10.55
CA LEU A 109 -15.19 -1.63 10.05
C LEU A 109 -13.78 -1.13 10.37
N GLU A 110 -13.62 0.11 10.85
CA GLU A 110 -12.30 0.62 11.24
C GLU A 110 -11.85 0.00 12.56
N GLU A 111 -10.67 -0.60 12.53
CA GLU A 111 -10.10 -1.21 13.71
C GLU A 111 -8.98 -0.37 14.34
N LYS A 112 -8.27 0.42 13.53
CA LYS A 112 -7.20 1.30 13.99
C LYS A 112 -7.81 2.49 14.74
N PRO A 113 -7.27 2.89 15.91
CA PRO A 113 -7.84 3.97 16.72
C PRO A 113 -7.98 5.29 15.97
N ALA A 114 -6.96 5.69 15.21
CA ALA A 114 -6.96 6.92 14.45
C ALA A 114 -7.99 6.89 13.31
N ASP A 115 -7.98 5.83 12.49
CA ASP A 115 -8.91 5.66 11.37
C ASP A 115 -10.37 5.70 11.84
N LYS A 116 -10.69 5.06 12.97
CA LYS A 116 -12.05 5.09 13.54
C LYS A 116 -12.51 6.50 13.93
N LEU A 117 -11.59 7.39 14.30
CA LEU A 117 -11.89 8.77 14.64
C LEU A 117 -12.07 9.62 13.37
N VAL A 118 -11.22 9.42 12.36
CA VAL A 118 -11.22 10.26 11.14
C VAL A 118 -12.09 9.73 9.99
N SER A 119 -12.58 8.51 10.10
CA SER A 119 -13.32 7.83 9.01
C SER A 119 -14.55 8.60 8.58
N SER A 120 -14.63 8.84 7.28
CA SER A 120 -15.73 9.54 6.61
C SER A 120 -16.03 10.96 7.14
N MET A 121 -15.06 11.63 7.79
CA MET A 121 -15.25 13.01 8.28
C MET A 121 -15.65 14.00 7.19
N ILE A 122 -14.96 13.98 6.04
CA ILE A 122 -15.22 14.91 4.94
C ILE A 122 -16.66 14.72 4.39
N PRO A 123 -17.08 13.50 3.98
CA PRO A 123 -18.48 13.27 3.58
C PRO A 123 -19.51 13.74 4.62
N ARG A 124 -19.28 13.47 5.91
CA ARG A 124 -20.18 13.92 7.00
C ARG A 124 -20.27 15.44 7.09
N ALA A 125 -19.13 16.13 7.03
CA ALA A 125 -19.08 17.60 7.08
C ALA A 125 -19.77 18.22 5.85
N VAL A 126 -19.58 17.63 4.66
CA VAL A 126 -20.29 18.05 3.44
C VAL A 126 -21.79 17.87 3.60
N VAL A 127 -22.27 16.71 4.05
CA VAL A 127 -23.70 16.47 4.26
C VAL A 127 -24.29 17.43 5.30
N ALA A 128 -23.60 17.67 6.40
CA ALA A 128 -24.03 18.62 7.43
C ALA A 128 -24.16 20.05 6.87
N ALA A 129 -23.17 20.49 6.09
CA ALA A 129 -23.21 21.80 5.43
C ALA A 129 -24.34 21.89 4.40
N VAL A 130 -24.53 20.87 3.55
CA VAL A 130 -25.65 20.84 2.58
C VAL A 130 -27.00 20.89 3.29
N LYS A 131 -27.20 20.12 4.36
CA LYS A 131 -28.46 20.16 5.14
C LYS A 131 -28.71 21.54 5.76
N LYS A 132 -27.65 22.26 6.12
CA LYS A 132 -27.73 23.60 6.71
C LYS A 132 -28.02 24.69 5.66
N THR A 133 -27.41 24.60 4.48
CA THR A 133 -27.49 25.64 3.44
C THR A 133 -28.50 25.34 2.33
N GLY A 134 -28.99 24.10 2.25
CA GLY A 134 -29.91 23.61 1.23
C GLY A 134 -29.24 23.15 -0.07
N SER A 135 -27.98 23.54 -0.33
CA SER A 135 -27.29 23.20 -1.58
C SER A 135 -25.76 23.38 -1.50
N LEU A 136 -25.03 22.57 -2.29
CA LEU A 136 -23.60 22.74 -2.54
C LEU A 136 -23.26 24.07 -3.25
N GLN A 137 -24.22 24.66 -3.97
CA GLN A 137 -24.05 25.92 -4.69
C GLN A 137 -24.36 27.15 -3.84
N SER A 138 -24.81 26.98 -2.59
CA SER A 138 -25.08 28.10 -1.69
C SER A 138 -23.77 28.88 -1.42
N PRO A 139 -23.78 30.22 -1.47
CA PRO A 139 -22.61 31.04 -1.10
C PRO A 139 -22.14 30.81 0.34
N GLN A 140 -23.03 30.38 1.24
CA GLN A 140 -22.71 30.08 2.64
C GLN A 140 -22.11 28.68 2.83
N PHE A 141 -22.23 27.80 1.83
CA PHE A 141 -21.82 26.40 1.94
C PHE A 141 -20.33 26.22 2.32
N PRO A 142 -19.35 26.94 1.70
CA PRO A 142 -17.95 26.77 2.06
C PRO A 142 -17.65 27.10 3.53
N ALA A 143 -18.26 28.16 4.06
CA ALA A 143 -18.09 28.55 5.46
C ALA A 143 -18.70 27.52 6.42
N GLU A 144 -19.90 27.01 6.13
CA GLU A 144 -20.53 25.97 6.93
C GLU A 144 -19.78 24.63 6.83
N LEU A 145 -19.17 24.31 5.68
CA LEU A 145 -18.30 23.14 5.53
C LEU A 145 -17.05 23.26 6.41
N THR A 146 -16.32 24.38 6.32
CA THR A 146 -15.15 24.63 7.17
C THR A 146 -15.53 24.52 8.65
N LYS A 147 -16.66 25.12 9.04
CA LYS A 147 -17.16 25.08 10.42
C LYS A 147 -17.51 23.66 10.88
N ALA A 148 -18.23 22.89 10.07
CA ALA A 148 -18.59 21.51 10.38
C ALA A 148 -17.36 20.63 10.55
N LEU A 149 -16.39 20.72 9.62
CA LEU A 149 -15.16 19.95 9.69
C LEU A 149 -14.27 20.37 10.88
N SER A 150 -14.15 21.67 11.13
CA SER A 150 -13.40 22.19 12.28
C SER A 150 -14.02 21.73 13.60
N GLY A 151 -15.36 21.68 13.67
CA GLY A 151 -16.07 21.15 14.84
C GLY A 151 -15.77 19.68 15.10
N HIS A 152 -15.68 18.85 14.05
CA HIS A 152 -15.25 17.46 14.19
C HIS A 152 -13.79 17.35 14.66
N LEU A 153 -12.88 18.15 14.08
CA LEU A 153 -11.46 18.13 14.41
C LEU A 153 -11.16 18.61 15.84
N ALA A 154 -11.86 19.64 16.32
CA ALA A 154 -11.59 20.26 17.62
C ALA A 154 -11.66 19.29 18.82
N GLY A 155 -12.47 18.24 18.73
CA GLY A 155 -12.60 17.22 19.77
C GLY A 155 -11.63 16.04 19.64
N MET A 156 -10.76 16.02 18.62
CA MET A 156 -9.92 14.86 18.34
C MET A 156 -8.62 14.85 19.16
N PRO A 157 -8.23 13.70 19.73
CA PRO A 157 -6.94 13.55 20.39
C PRO A 157 -5.81 13.69 19.36
N PHE A 158 -5.16 14.85 19.34
CA PHE A 158 -4.19 15.22 18.32
C PHE A 158 -3.11 14.16 18.08
N LEU A 159 -2.48 13.67 19.16
CA LEU A 159 -1.42 12.67 19.05
C LEU A 159 -1.88 11.36 18.42
N VAL A 160 -3.18 11.03 18.49
CA VAL A 160 -3.71 9.82 17.86
C VAL A 160 -3.92 10.06 16.36
N VAL A 161 -4.54 11.17 15.98
CA VAL A 161 -4.98 11.43 14.58
C VAL A 161 -4.00 12.22 13.72
N ARG A 162 -2.85 12.63 14.28
CA ARG A 162 -1.92 13.55 13.64
C ARG A 162 -1.51 13.08 12.24
N ASN A 163 -1.13 11.80 12.10
CA ASN A 163 -0.58 11.28 10.85
C ASN A 163 -1.63 11.29 9.73
N GLU A 164 -2.88 10.90 10.05
CA GLU A 164 -4.00 10.86 9.12
C GLU A 164 -4.41 12.27 8.70
N VAL A 165 -4.39 13.23 9.63
CA VAL A 165 -4.66 14.64 9.34
C VAL A 165 -3.57 15.24 8.44
N GLN A 166 -2.30 15.01 8.73
CA GLN A 166 -1.17 15.46 7.90
C GLN A 166 -1.24 14.86 6.50
N ALA A 167 -1.45 13.54 6.39
CA ALA A 167 -1.58 12.84 5.12
C ALA A 167 -2.79 13.36 4.30
N THR A 168 -3.91 13.63 4.96
CA THR A 168 -5.09 14.20 4.30
C THR A 168 -4.83 15.62 3.79
N LYS A 169 -4.16 16.47 4.58
CA LYS A 169 -3.75 17.81 4.14
C LYS A 169 -2.81 17.71 2.93
N ALA A 170 -1.76 16.89 3.00
CA ALA A 170 -0.81 16.69 1.92
C ALA A 170 -1.48 16.23 0.61
N ALA A 171 -2.42 15.30 0.70
CA ALA A 171 -3.21 14.83 -0.44
C ALA A 171 -4.07 15.96 -1.03
N LEU A 172 -4.71 16.79 -0.20
CA LEU A 172 -5.48 17.95 -0.67
C LEU A 172 -4.58 18.97 -1.37
N GLU A 173 -3.42 19.30 -0.81
CA GLU A 173 -2.47 20.27 -1.37
C GLU A 173 -1.97 19.85 -2.77
N THR A 174 -1.69 18.56 -2.94
CA THR A 174 -1.14 17.99 -4.18
C THR A 174 -2.20 17.62 -5.22
N THR A 175 -3.46 17.42 -4.84
CA THR A 175 -4.53 17.06 -5.77
C THR A 175 -4.84 18.20 -6.75
N GLY A 176 -4.95 17.85 -8.03
CA GLY A 176 -5.32 18.74 -9.13
C GLY A 176 -6.08 17.99 -10.25
N GLU A 177 -6.70 18.73 -11.17
CA GLU A 177 -7.51 18.17 -12.26
C GLU A 177 -6.69 17.27 -13.21
N THR A 178 -5.50 17.72 -13.61
CA THR A 178 -4.59 16.92 -14.45
C THR A 178 -4.27 15.57 -13.80
N LEU A 179 -4.07 15.53 -12.47
CA LEU A 179 -3.81 14.29 -11.75
C LEU A 179 -5.05 13.40 -11.69
N ALA A 180 -6.22 13.99 -11.43
CA ALA A 180 -7.49 13.27 -11.34
C ALA A 180 -7.86 12.58 -12.66
N LEU A 181 -7.64 13.26 -13.78
CA LEU A 181 -7.99 12.77 -15.11
C LEU A 181 -6.84 12.07 -15.84
N GLY A 182 -5.59 12.30 -15.42
CA GLY A 182 -4.42 11.72 -16.08
C GLY A 182 -4.44 10.19 -16.08
N ARG A 183 -4.88 9.55 -14.99
CA ARG A 183 -5.07 8.08 -14.95
C ARG A 183 -6.25 7.63 -15.82
N VAL A 184 -7.32 8.43 -15.93
CA VAL A 184 -8.43 8.13 -16.84
C VAL A 184 -7.92 8.11 -18.28
N ARG A 185 -7.20 9.16 -18.68
CA ARG A 185 -6.65 9.35 -20.04
C ARG A 185 -5.60 8.32 -20.43
N ASN A 186 -4.64 8.09 -19.55
CA ASN A 186 -3.41 7.36 -19.91
C ASN A 186 -3.43 5.89 -19.50
N MET A 187 -4.40 5.45 -18.69
CA MET A 187 -4.52 4.07 -18.23
C MET A 187 -5.91 3.50 -18.52
N LEU A 188 -6.99 4.10 -18.02
CA LEU A 188 -8.34 3.53 -18.18
C LEU A 188 -8.84 3.61 -19.64
N GLN A 189 -8.58 4.72 -20.34
CA GLN A 189 -9.06 4.92 -21.70
C GLN A 189 -8.45 3.94 -22.71
N PRO A 190 -7.14 3.66 -22.71
CA PRO A 190 -6.56 2.59 -23.53
C PRO A 190 -7.19 1.23 -23.25
N VAL A 191 -7.38 0.87 -21.97
CA VAL A 191 -8.01 -0.41 -21.58
C VAL A 191 -9.44 -0.51 -22.10
N ALA A 192 -10.23 0.55 -21.92
CA ALA A 192 -11.59 0.62 -22.45
C ALA A 192 -11.63 0.51 -23.99
N LYS A 193 -10.68 1.13 -24.70
CA LYS A 193 -10.57 1.03 -26.17
C LYS A 193 -10.23 -0.38 -26.62
N GLN A 194 -9.38 -1.09 -25.88
CA GLN A 194 -8.94 -2.43 -26.24
C GLN A 194 -9.97 -3.51 -25.89
N THR A 195 -10.62 -3.40 -24.73
CA THR A 195 -11.50 -4.44 -24.19
C THR A 195 -12.99 -4.15 -24.37
N GLY A 196 -13.36 -2.90 -24.69
CA GLY A 196 -14.74 -2.43 -24.75
C GLY A 196 -15.43 -2.24 -23.40
N ALA A 197 -14.73 -2.50 -22.29
CA ALA A 197 -15.29 -2.47 -20.93
C ALA A 197 -14.25 -2.03 -19.89
N LEU A 198 -14.69 -1.88 -18.64
CA LEU A 198 -13.82 -1.82 -17.46
C LEU A 198 -14.27 -2.91 -16.47
N SER A 199 -13.32 -3.62 -15.87
CA SER A 199 -13.61 -4.55 -14.78
C SER A 199 -14.06 -3.86 -13.49
N SER A 200 -14.57 -4.65 -12.55
CA SER A 200 -14.81 -4.26 -11.16
C SER A 200 -13.58 -3.74 -10.42
N ASP A 201 -12.37 -4.07 -10.87
CA ASP A 201 -11.13 -3.58 -10.27
C ASP A 201 -10.74 -2.19 -10.81
N LEU A 202 -11.09 -1.89 -12.07
CA LEU A 202 -10.76 -0.62 -12.72
C LEU A 202 -11.88 0.42 -12.68
N ALA A 203 -13.15 0.00 -12.66
CA ALA A 203 -14.32 0.86 -12.64
C ALA A 203 -14.38 1.87 -11.48
N PRO A 204 -13.97 1.53 -10.23
CA PRO A 204 -13.88 2.49 -9.14
C PRO A 204 -12.98 3.69 -9.45
N GLY A 205 -12.01 3.53 -10.35
CA GLY A 205 -11.16 4.61 -10.83
C GLY A 205 -11.95 5.73 -11.53
N LEU A 206 -12.98 5.39 -12.30
CA LEU A 206 -13.83 6.37 -12.99
C LEU A 206 -14.76 7.09 -12.01
N VAL A 207 -15.28 6.36 -11.01
CA VAL A 207 -16.08 6.92 -9.91
C VAL A 207 -15.24 7.92 -9.09
N ARG A 208 -14.00 7.55 -8.75
CA ARG A 208 -13.09 8.44 -8.03
C ARG A 208 -12.76 9.69 -8.85
N ALA A 209 -12.51 9.57 -10.15
CA ALA A 209 -12.25 10.73 -11.01
C ALA A 209 -13.40 11.74 -10.97
N ARG A 210 -14.64 11.29 -11.15
CA ARG A 210 -15.81 12.18 -11.07
C ARG A 210 -16.00 12.77 -9.67
N TYR A 211 -15.87 11.95 -8.63
CA TYR A 211 -15.96 12.43 -7.24
C TYR A 211 -14.92 13.52 -6.97
N THR A 212 -13.70 13.37 -7.47
CA THR A 212 -12.65 14.39 -7.35
C THR A 212 -13.03 15.69 -8.04
N LEU A 213 -13.55 15.64 -9.27
CA LEU A 213 -13.99 16.85 -9.99
C LEU A 213 -15.17 17.56 -9.31
N GLN A 214 -16.13 16.80 -8.78
CA GLN A 214 -17.37 17.36 -8.23
C GLN A 214 -17.25 17.78 -6.76
N PHE A 215 -16.44 17.08 -5.96
CA PHE A 215 -16.34 17.30 -4.51
C PHE A 215 -14.94 17.69 -4.06
N VAL A 216 -13.88 17.02 -4.49
CA VAL A 216 -12.56 17.29 -3.91
C VAL A 216 -12.00 18.64 -4.38
N LEU A 217 -11.98 18.90 -5.69
CA LEU A 217 -11.41 20.12 -6.24
C LEU A 217 -12.20 21.39 -5.84
N PRO A 218 -13.53 21.44 -5.97
CA PRO A 218 -14.29 22.65 -5.60
C PRO A 218 -14.24 22.94 -4.09
N LEU A 219 -14.05 21.90 -3.26
CA LEU A 219 -14.04 22.01 -1.80
C LEU A 219 -12.62 22.08 -1.22
N LYS A 220 -11.58 22.09 -2.06
CA LYS A 220 -10.18 22.05 -1.63
C LYS A 220 -9.84 23.14 -0.61
N GLN A 221 -10.23 24.39 -0.88
CA GLN A 221 -9.91 25.53 -0.01
C GLN A 221 -10.56 25.47 1.39
N PRO A 222 -11.89 25.30 1.53
CA PRO A 222 -12.50 25.19 2.85
C PRO A 222 -11.99 23.97 3.65
N LEU A 223 -11.71 22.85 2.98
CA LEU A 223 -11.11 21.68 3.63
C LEU A 223 -9.68 21.96 4.12
N LEU A 224 -8.82 22.53 3.28
CA LEU A 224 -7.45 22.91 3.64
C LEU A 224 -7.42 23.90 4.79
N GLN A 225 -8.34 24.86 4.82
CA GLN A 225 -8.46 25.81 5.92
C GLN A 225 -8.68 25.09 7.26
N ALA A 226 -9.65 24.16 7.33
CA ALA A 226 -9.96 23.44 8.56
C ALA A 226 -8.75 22.61 9.07
N TYR A 227 -8.10 21.85 8.19
CA TYR A 227 -6.92 21.05 8.56
C TYR A 227 -5.73 21.92 8.96
N THR A 228 -5.47 23.00 8.23
CA THR A 228 -4.37 23.93 8.55
C THR A 228 -4.58 24.59 9.90
N THR A 229 -5.80 25.04 10.21
CA THR A 229 -6.12 25.61 11.52
C THR A 229 -5.93 24.59 12.64
N TYR A 230 -6.38 23.34 12.45
CA TYR A 230 -6.22 22.29 13.45
C TYR A 230 -4.74 21.96 13.71
N LEU A 231 -3.93 21.80 12.65
CA LEU A 231 -2.49 21.53 12.78
C LEU A 231 -1.75 22.71 13.41
N ALA A 232 -2.05 23.95 13.01
CA ALA A 232 -1.42 25.14 13.60
C ALA A 232 -1.71 25.31 15.10
N ALA A 233 -2.90 24.89 15.55
CA ALA A 233 -3.30 24.92 16.95
C ALA A 233 -2.66 23.80 17.79
N ASN A 234 -2.09 22.77 17.17
CA ASN A 234 -1.55 21.60 17.85
C ASN A 234 -0.10 21.32 17.40
N LYS A 235 0.88 21.80 18.16
CA LYS A 235 2.32 21.66 17.83
C LYS A 235 3.06 20.62 18.69
N VAL A 236 2.33 19.63 19.20
CA VAL A 236 2.92 18.63 20.11
C VAL A 236 3.57 17.51 19.32
N ASP A 237 4.83 17.23 19.63
CA ASP A 237 5.52 16.09 19.04
C ASP A 237 5.11 14.77 19.69
N LYS A 238 4.91 13.74 18.84
CA LYS A 238 4.80 12.36 19.32
C LYS A 238 6.08 11.95 20.04
N PRO A 239 6.00 11.25 21.19
CA PRO A 239 7.19 10.71 21.86
C PRO A 239 7.91 9.74 20.92
N ASP A 240 9.24 9.78 20.93
CA ASP A 240 10.07 8.82 20.21
C ASP A 240 10.47 7.69 21.17
N ILE A 241 9.84 6.52 21.01
CA ILE A 241 10.13 5.35 21.83
C ILE A 241 11.37 4.60 21.33
N TRP A 242 11.81 4.84 20.09
CA TRP A 242 12.88 4.09 19.44
C TRP A 242 14.25 4.56 19.88
N ALA A 243 14.43 5.87 20.09
CA ALA A 243 15.68 6.45 20.58
C ALA A 243 16.21 5.77 21.86
N ALA A 244 15.31 5.34 22.77
CA ALA A 244 15.69 4.63 24.01
C ALA A 244 15.90 3.11 23.81
N ARG A 245 15.43 2.55 22.70
CA ARG A 245 15.51 1.12 22.36
C ARG A 245 16.64 0.80 21.39
N ASP A 246 17.09 1.79 20.63
CA ASP A 246 18.16 1.66 19.65
C ASP A 246 19.49 1.29 20.30
N VAL A 247 20.20 0.36 19.65
CA VAL A 247 21.51 -0.11 20.10
C VAL A 247 22.47 -0.12 18.92
N THR A 248 23.62 0.53 19.09
CA THR A 248 24.77 0.36 18.20
C THR A 248 25.71 -0.65 18.81
N LEU A 249 26.09 -1.68 18.05
CA LEU A 249 27.09 -2.65 18.53
C LEU A 249 28.48 -2.00 18.53
N VAL A 250 29.23 -2.19 19.61
CA VAL A 250 30.61 -1.71 19.73
C VAL A 250 31.55 -2.51 18.81
N GLU A 251 32.35 -1.80 18.02
CA GLU A 251 33.35 -2.39 17.12
C GLU A 251 34.53 -3.00 17.91
N GLY A 252 35.23 -3.97 17.31
CA GLY A 252 36.41 -4.61 17.91
C GLY A 252 36.11 -5.70 18.94
N ARG A 253 34.84 -5.89 19.32
CA ARG A 253 34.39 -7.06 20.09
C ARG A 253 34.49 -8.35 19.25
N PRO A 254 34.68 -9.53 19.87
CA PRO A 254 34.78 -10.81 19.18
C PRO A 254 33.39 -11.35 18.74
N TYR A 255 32.60 -10.51 18.09
CA TYR A 255 31.30 -10.90 17.52
C TYR A 255 31.45 -11.39 16.08
N ALA A 256 30.52 -12.24 15.66
CA ALA A 256 30.54 -12.82 14.33
C ALA A 256 30.17 -11.79 13.25
N ILE A 257 30.84 -11.87 12.10
CA ILE A 257 30.40 -11.16 10.90
C ILE A 257 29.12 -11.83 10.38
N VAL A 258 28.11 -11.02 10.06
CA VAL A 258 26.81 -11.49 9.59
C VAL A 258 26.57 -11.00 8.16
N PRO A 259 26.72 -11.89 7.15
CA PRO A 259 26.32 -11.57 5.79
C PRO A 259 24.80 -11.43 5.70
N MET A 260 24.36 -10.37 5.03
CA MET A 260 22.98 -10.02 4.80
C MET A 260 22.76 -9.76 3.32
N VAL A 261 21.54 -10.01 2.83
CA VAL A 261 21.12 -9.61 1.48
C VAL A 261 19.97 -8.63 1.60
N VAL A 262 20.08 -7.51 0.89
CA VAL A 262 18.92 -6.67 0.58
C VAL A 262 18.45 -7.10 -0.80
N TRP A 263 17.26 -7.70 -0.84
CA TRP A 263 16.60 -8.12 -2.07
C TRP A 263 15.52 -7.10 -2.42
N ASP A 264 15.83 -6.18 -3.31
CA ASP A 264 15.06 -4.95 -3.54
C ASP A 264 15.38 -4.34 -4.93
N SER A 265 15.02 -3.07 -5.17
CA SER A 265 15.19 -2.36 -6.45
C SER A 265 16.64 -2.02 -6.82
N GLY A 266 17.58 -2.25 -5.89
CA GLY A 266 19.01 -2.04 -6.05
C GLY A 266 19.63 -1.21 -4.93
N VAL A 267 20.93 -1.35 -4.74
CA VAL A 267 21.69 -0.70 -3.66
C VAL A 267 22.89 0.04 -4.22
N ASP A 268 23.06 1.30 -3.83
CA ASP A 268 24.27 2.08 -4.05
C ASP A 268 25.39 1.60 -3.11
N MET A 269 25.99 0.46 -3.49
CA MET A 269 26.99 -0.26 -2.70
C MET A 269 28.17 0.60 -2.19
N PRO A 270 28.72 1.57 -2.96
CA PRO A 270 29.74 2.51 -2.50
C PRO A 270 29.45 3.22 -1.17
N LEU A 271 28.19 3.36 -0.75
CA LEU A 271 27.82 3.96 0.54
C LEU A 271 28.20 3.09 1.75
N PHE A 272 28.62 1.84 1.55
CA PHE A 272 28.96 0.89 2.61
C PHE A 272 30.42 0.39 2.53
N PRO A 273 31.42 1.28 2.51
CA PRO A 273 32.82 0.88 2.35
C PRO A 273 33.26 -0.08 3.47
N GLY A 274 33.95 -1.17 3.10
CA GLY A 274 34.40 -2.21 4.03
C GLY A 274 33.28 -3.07 4.65
N ARG A 275 32.01 -2.76 4.38
CA ARG A 275 30.84 -3.46 4.92
C ARG A 275 30.03 -4.21 3.85
N GLN A 276 30.70 -4.65 2.78
CA GLN A 276 30.10 -5.40 1.67
C GLN A 276 30.51 -6.87 1.75
N VAL A 277 29.62 -7.78 1.33
CA VAL A 277 30.02 -9.14 0.97
C VAL A 277 30.81 -9.07 -0.32
N LEU A 278 31.96 -9.75 -0.37
CA LEU A 278 32.81 -9.79 -1.54
C LEU A 278 32.77 -11.17 -2.22
N GLN A 279 32.61 -11.18 -3.54
CA GLN A 279 32.75 -12.34 -4.41
C GLN A 279 33.80 -12.03 -5.47
N GLY A 280 34.88 -12.81 -5.52
CA GLY A 280 36.01 -12.54 -6.43
C GLY A 280 36.66 -11.16 -6.21
N GLY A 281 36.66 -10.64 -4.97
CA GLY A 281 37.21 -9.33 -4.63
C GLY A 281 36.32 -8.13 -4.97
N LYS A 282 35.11 -8.35 -5.49
CA LYS A 282 34.14 -7.29 -5.84
C LYS A 282 32.89 -7.39 -4.96
N PRO A 283 32.12 -6.30 -4.78
CA PRO A 283 30.84 -6.35 -4.08
C PRO A 283 29.93 -7.42 -4.71
N ALA A 284 29.33 -8.27 -3.89
CA ALA A 284 28.43 -9.32 -4.33
C ALA A 284 27.10 -8.72 -4.82
N VAL A 285 26.81 -8.91 -6.11
CA VAL A 285 25.60 -8.41 -6.76
C VAL A 285 25.02 -9.50 -7.68
N ILE A 286 23.71 -9.72 -7.58
CA ILE A 286 22.90 -10.37 -8.61
C ILE A 286 21.80 -9.38 -9.02
N ALA A 287 21.54 -9.24 -10.30
CA ALA A 287 20.50 -8.33 -10.79
C ALA A 287 19.80 -8.91 -12.01
N PHE A 288 18.52 -8.65 -12.13
CA PHE A 288 17.73 -8.94 -13.33
C PHE A 288 17.00 -7.68 -13.78
N ASP A 289 16.85 -7.52 -15.09
CA ASP A 289 16.01 -6.48 -15.69
C ASP A 289 14.52 -6.86 -15.64
N LYS A 290 13.64 -5.96 -16.10
CA LYS A 290 12.19 -6.19 -16.11
C LYS A 290 11.73 -7.30 -17.07
N TYR A 291 12.65 -7.82 -17.90
CA TYR A 291 12.45 -8.98 -18.77
C TYR A 291 13.03 -10.27 -18.16
N TYR A 292 13.45 -10.21 -16.89
CA TYR A 292 14.08 -11.29 -16.12
C TYR A 292 15.37 -11.81 -16.76
N GLN A 293 16.11 -10.94 -17.46
CA GLN A 293 17.43 -11.23 -18.00
C GLN A 293 18.51 -10.73 -17.02
N PRO A 294 19.65 -11.43 -16.90
CA PRO A 294 20.74 -10.98 -16.05
C PRO A 294 21.20 -9.56 -16.40
N SER A 295 21.40 -8.74 -15.38
CA SER A 295 21.91 -7.38 -15.49
C SER A 295 23.19 -7.23 -14.67
N ALA A 296 24.11 -6.38 -15.15
CA ALA A 296 25.32 -6.02 -14.43
C ALA A 296 25.15 -4.77 -13.55
N SER A 297 24.02 -4.06 -13.68
CA SER A 297 23.79 -2.80 -12.97
C SER A 297 23.30 -3.04 -11.55
N PRO A 298 23.98 -2.49 -10.51
CA PRO A 298 23.56 -2.65 -9.11
C PRO A 298 22.34 -1.79 -8.75
N LEU A 299 22.05 -0.75 -9.55
CA LEU A 299 20.90 0.13 -9.44
C LEU A 299 20.07 0.10 -10.73
N GLU A 300 18.85 0.60 -10.67
CA GLU A 300 18.04 0.77 -11.88
C GLU A 300 18.71 1.71 -12.89
N PRO A 301 18.92 1.28 -14.15
CA PRO A 301 19.53 2.12 -15.16
C PRO A 301 18.66 3.36 -15.45
N LEU A 302 19.22 4.55 -15.19
CA LEU A 302 18.56 5.80 -15.54
C LEU A 302 18.85 6.24 -16.99
N PRO A 303 17.83 6.67 -17.77
CA PRO A 303 18.04 7.37 -19.02
C PRO A 303 18.93 8.61 -18.86
N ALA A 304 19.66 8.99 -19.91
CA ALA A 304 20.57 10.14 -19.85
C ALA A 304 19.84 11.45 -19.48
N SER A 305 18.60 11.64 -19.99
CA SER A 305 17.74 12.79 -19.68
C SER A 305 17.31 12.86 -18.21
N THR A 306 17.08 11.71 -17.58
CA THR A 306 16.75 11.59 -16.15
C THR A 306 18.01 11.79 -15.30
N ARG A 307 19.14 11.19 -15.70
CA ARG A 307 20.43 11.37 -15.00
C ARG A 307 20.88 12.83 -14.97
N ALA A 308 20.65 13.58 -16.04
CA ALA A 308 20.96 15.02 -16.11
C ALA A 308 20.17 15.87 -15.10
N ARG A 309 19.05 15.35 -14.56
CA ARG A 309 18.18 16.02 -13.58
C ARG A 309 18.11 15.28 -12.24
N LEU A 310 19.03 14.34 -11.99
CA LEU A 310 18.96 13.45 -10.84
C LEU A 310 18.86 14.21 -9.51
N ASP A 311 19.64 15.28 -9.33
CA ASP A 311 19.60 16.08 -8.11
C ASP A 311 18.23 16.71 -7.83
N GLN A 312 17.58 17.23 -8.87
CA GLN A 312 16.23 17.78 -8.78
C GLN A 312 15.21 16.69 -8.47
N LEU A 313 15.33 15.53 -9.11
CA LEU A 313 14.42 14.41 -8.91
C LEU A 313 14.51 13.84 -7.49
N LEU A 314 15.72 13.68 -6.94
CA LEU A 314 15.92 13.28 -5.54
C LEU A 314 15.40 14.34 -4.55
N ALA A 315 15.42 15.64 -4.94
CA ALA A 315 14.81 16.70 -4.13
C ALA A 315 13.28 16.57 -4.09
N TYR A 316 12.63 16.05 -5.15
CA TYR A 316 11.20 15.77 -5.10
C TYR A 316 10.84 14.68 -4.08
N SER A 317 11.66 13.64 -3.92
CA SER A 317 11.44 12.62 -2.88
C SER A 317 11.42 13.24 -1.48
N LYS A 318 12.36 14.15 -1.19
CA LYS A 318 12.34 14.96 0.02
C LYS A 318 11.07 15.83 0.11
N GLY A 319 10.71 16.50 -0.98
CA GLY A 319 9.52 17.36 -1.01
C GLY A 319 8.23 16.59 -0.72
N PHE A 320 8.07 15.39 -1.26
CA PHE A 320 6.93 14.52 -0.95
C PHE A 320 6.93 14.08 0.52
N SER A 321 8.09 13.74 1.08
CA SER A 321 8.22 13.44 2.51
C SER A 321 7.81 14.63 3.38
N ASP A 322 8.36 15.82 3.10
CA ASP A 322 8.07 17.03 3.87
C ASP A 322 6.57 17.37 3.87
N LEU A 323 5.89 17.20 2.73
CA LEU A 323 4.44 17.36 2.64
C LEU A 323 3.69 16.40 3.56
N GLN A 324 4.08 15.13 3.60
CA GLN A 324 3.49 14.14 4.54
C GLN A 324 3.75 14.49 6.00
N SER A 325 4.81 15.25 6.29
CA SER A 325 5.17 15.72 7.64
C SER A 325 4.55 17.06 8.01
N ASP A 326 3.77 17.69 7.13
CA ASP A 326 3.31 19.06 7.29
C ASP A 326 4.46 20.08 7.46
N ILE A 327 5.56 19.84 6.75
CA ILE A 327 6.74 20.70 6.73
C ILE A 327 6.73 21.56 5.48
N ASP A 328 6.69 22.88 5.65
CA ASP A 328 6.83 23.85 4.56
C ASP A 328 8.32 24.06 4.23
N SER A 329 8.83 23.30 3.26
CA SER A 329 10.21 23.38 2.77
C SER A 329 10.29 23.92 1.33
N PRO A 330 11.49 24.35 0.87
CA PRO A 330 11.73 24.62 -0.53
C PRO A 330 11.40 23.43 -1.44
N GLU A 331 11.73 22.20 -1.02
CA GLU A 331 11.44 20.99 -1.80
C GLU A 331 9.94 20.68 -1.86
N ALA A 332 9.21 20.83 -0.74
CA ALA A 332 7.75 20.69 -0.70
C ALA A 332 7.08 21.69 -1.65
N SER A 333 7.59 22.94 -1.68
CA SER A 333 7.12 23.98 -2.60
C SER A 333 7.39 23.62 -4.07
N GLN A 334 8.54 23.00 -4.37
CA GLN A 334 8.86 22.52 -5.71
C GLN A 334 7.93 21.38 -6.16
N VAL A 335 7.56 20.47 -5.26
CA VAL A 335 6.58 19.41 -5.56
C VAL A 335 5.19 19.99 -5.80
N LYS A 336 4.72 20.91 -4.93
CA LYS A 336 3.45 21.63 -5.13
C LYS A 336 3.44 22.31 -6.51
N LYS A 337 4.54 22.98 -6.87
CA LYS A 337 4.71 23.64 -8.17
C LYS A 337 4.64 22.64 -9.33
N LEU A 338 5.46 21.57 -9.30
CA LEU A 338 5.50 20.50 -10.31
C LEU A 338 4.10 19.97 -10.62
N LEU A 339 3.32 19.65 -9.57
CA LEU A 339 2.00 19.07 -9.72
C LEU A 339 0.94 20.09 -10.16
N SER A 340 1.07 21.36 -9.74
CA SER A 340 0.16 22.43 -10.12
C SER A 340 0.31 22.89 -11.57
N GLU A 341 1.55 22.88 -12.08
CA GLU A 341 1.89 23.28 -13.45
C GLU A 341 1.81 22.11 -14.45
N LEU A 342 1.50 20.90 -13.96
CA LEU A 342 1.46 19.70 -14.79
C LEU A 342 0.37 19.79 -15.87
N THR A 343 0.80 19.77 -17.12
CA THR A 343 -0.10 19.73 -18.28
C THR A 343 -0.55 18.30 -18.62
N GLN A 344 -1.59 18.19 -19.45
CA GLN A 344 -2.11 16.89 -19.88
C GLN A 344 -1.08 16.05 -20.63
N ASP A 345 -0.29 16.67 -21.51
CA ASP A 345 0.73 16.00 -22.34
C ASP A 345 1.96 15.58 -21.54
N GLN A 346 2.26 16.31 -20.46
CA GLN A 346 3.38 16.00 -19.56
C GLN A 346 3.03 14.96 -18.49
N TYR A 347 1.74 14.68 -18.25
CA TYR A 347 1.30 13.81 -17.16
C TYR A 347 1.99 12.44 -17.22
N LYS A 348 1.96 11.77 -18.37
CA LYS A 348 2.50 10.42 -18.50
C LYS A 348 3.99 10.39 -18.19
N SER A 349 4.79 11.18 -18.89
CA SER A 349 6.24 11.20 -18.72
C SER A 349 6.66 11.60 -17.30
N THR A 350 5.98 12.57 -16.70
CA THR A 350 6.27 13.02 -15.33
C THR A 350 5.97 11.93 -14.31
N ILE A 351 4.79 11.29 -14.39
CA ILE A 351 4.41 10.24 -13.43
C ILE A 351 5.28 8.99 -13.58
N GLU A 352 5.61 8.59 -14.80
CA GLU A 352 6.50 7.45 -15.07
C GLU A 352 7.93 7.74 -14.61
N GLU A 353 8.42 8.97 -14.74
CA GLU A 353 9.73 9.37 -14.21
C GLU A 353 9.75 9.39 -12.68
N LEU A 354 8.71 9.91 -12.02
CA LEU A 354 8.63 9.86 -10.55
C LEU A 354 8.59 8.41 -10.02
N ARG A 355 7.95 7.49 -10.74
CA ARG A 355 7.96 6.05 -10.42
C ARG A 355 9.34 5.43 -10.60
N LEU A 356 10.02 5.73 -11.72
CA LEU A 356 11.39 5.30 -11.96
C LEU A 356 12.33 5.77 -10.84
N MET A 357 12.14 7.01 -10.38
CA MET A 357 12.93 7.55 -9.27
C MET A 357 12.65 6.85 -7.95
N GLY A 358 11.39 6.52 -7.67
CA GLY A 358 11.02 5.66 -6.54
C GLY A 358 11.74 4.31 -6.59
N ASN A 359 11.77 3.65 -7.75
CA ASN A 359 12.53 2.41 -7.89
C ASN A 359 14.04 2.63 -7.70
N TYR A 360 14.60 3.69 -8.28
CA TYR A 360 16.03 3.98 -8.21
C TYR A 360 16.51 4.19 -6.77
N GLU A 361 15.68 4.80 -5.91
CA GLU A 361 16.07 5.17 -4.54
C GLU A 361 15.74 4.12 -3.47
N HIS A 362 14.69 3.33 -3.67
CA HIS A 362 14.08 2.52 -2.61
C HIS A 362 15.05 1.51 -1.97
N GLY A 363 15.70 0.65 -2.75
CA GLY A 363 16.61 -0.37 -2.18
C GLY A 363 17.83 0.22 -1.45
N THR A 364 18.32 1.40 -1.84
CA THR A 364 19.41 2.09 -1.13
C THR A 364 18.93 2.62 0.22
N HIS A 365 17.70 3.14 0.27
CA HIS A 365 17.07 3.58 1.51
C HIS A 365 16.88 2.42 2.49
N VAL A 366 16.34 1.31 2.00
CA VAL A 366 16.21 0.04 2.74
C VAL A 366 17.56 -0.45 3.27
N ALA A 367 18.60 -0.44 2.43
CA ALA A 367 19.95 -0.87 2.81
C ALA A 367 20.57 -0.01 3.93
N GLY A 368 20.36 1.31 3.90
CA GLY A 368 20.82 2.20 4.96
C GLY A 368 20.22 1.84 6.32
N ILE A 369 18.94 1.51 6.36
CA ILE A 369 18.24 1.09 7.58
C ILE A 369 18.77 -0.28 8.04
N ALA A 370 18.89 -1.24 7.12
CA ALA A 370 19.35 -2.60 7.42
C ALA A 370 20.79 -2.62 7.99
N MET A 371 21.61 -1.63 7.66
CA MET A 371 23.03 -1.54 8.07
C MET A 371 23.28 -0.58 9.25
N ALA A 372 22.26 0.11 9.75
CA ALA A 372 22.40 1.13 10.79
C ALA A 372 22.91 0.54 12.13
N GLY A 373 23.93 1.18 12.72
CA GLY A 373 24.49 0.79 14.02
C GLY A 373 25.04 -0.64 14.13
N ASN A 374 25.33 -1.30 13.01
CA ASN A 374 25.87 -2.66 12.98
C ASN A 374 27.20 -2.72 12.19
N PRO A 375 28.36 -2.67 12.87
CA PRO A 375 29.68 -2.81 12.21
C PRO A 375 29.98 -4.26 11.79
N TYR A 376 29.23 -5.25 12.29
CA TYR A 376 29.42 -6.67 12.00
C TYR A 376 28.61 -7.16 10.79
N ALA A 377 27.63 -6.38 10.33
CA ALA A 377 26.87 -6.70 9.13
C ALA A 377 27.72 -6.55 7.85
N ARG A 378 27.50 -7.42 6.87
CA ARG A 378 28.05 -7.30 5.51
C ARG A 378 26.92 -7.41 4.51
N ILE A 379 26.73 -6.41 3.66
CA ILE A 379 25.61 -6.38 2.71
C ILE A 379 25.99 -6.95 1.34
N ALA A 380 25.07 -7.72 0.76
CA ALA A 380 25.03 -8.12 -0.63
C ALA A 380 23.76 -7.58 -1.29
N ASN A 381 23.81 -7.31 -2.60
CA ASN A 381 22.70 -6.71 -3.36
C ASN A 381 22.05 -7.74 -4.27
N ALA A 382 20.78 -8.06 -4.02
CA ALA A 382 19.94 -8.80 -4.95
C ALA A 382 18.93 -7.83 -5.56
N ARG A 383 19.17 -7.41 -6.81
CA ARG A 383 18.35 -6.39 -7.47
C ARG A 383 17.23 -7.01 -8.29
N ILE A 384 16.02 -6.47 -8.12
CA ILE A 384 14.84 -6.63 -9.00
C ILE A 384 14.67 -5.31 -9.77
N GLU A 385 14.37 -5.37 -11.06
CA GLU A 385 13.89 -4.20 -11.80
C GLU A 385 12.37 -4.21 -11.85
N PHE A 386 11.74 -3.15 -11.33
CA PHE A 386 10.28 -3.01 -11.32
C PHE A 386 9.83 -2.17 -12.52
N GLY A 387 8.66 -2.49 -13.09
CA GLY A 387 8.05 -1.65 -14.12
C GLY A 387 7.63 -0.28 -13.55
N HIS A 388 7.96 0.81 -14.26
CA HIS A 388 7.62 2.18 -13.84
C HIS A 388 6.58 2.86 -14.75
N THR A 389 6.13 2.19 -15.81
CA THR A 389 5.16 2.72 -16.77
C THR A 389 3.72 2.68 -16.25
N LEU A 390 2.82 3.48 -16.83
CA LEU A 390 1.40 3.52 -16.44
C LEU A 390 0.62 2.26 -16.86
N LEU A 391 1.06 1.63 -17.95
CA LEU A 391 0.60 0.32 -18.41
C LEU A 391 1.77 -0.66 -18.31
N PRO A 392 1.52 -1.98 -18.15
CA PRO A 392 2.59 -2.96 -18.03
C PRO A 392 3.50 -2.95 -19.28
N ASP A 393 4.81 -2.91 -19.04
CA ASP A 393 5.82 -3.04 -20.10
C ASP A 393 7.04 -3.83 -19.57
N PRO A 394 7.23 -5.09 -20.00
CA PRO A 394 6.40 -5.82 -20.99
C PRO A 394 5.02 -6.22 -20.46
N CYS A 395 4.10 -6.47 -21.37
CA CYS A 395 2.87 -7.20 -21.05
C CYS A 395 3.17 -8.64 -20.60
N PRO A 396 2.38 -9.22 -19.67
CA PRO A 396 2.68 -10.53 -19.11
C PRO A 396 2.43 -11.66 -20.12
N THR A 397 3.41 -12.54 -20.32
CA THR A 397 3.29 -13.77 -21.14
C THR A 397 3.69 -15.00 -20.35
N PRO A 398 3.22 -16.22 -20.70
CA PRO A 398 3.60 -17.44 -19.97
C PRO A 398 5.11 -17.64 -19.89
N GLU A 399 5.84 -17.32 -20.95
CA GLU A 399 7.30 -17.45 -21.03
C GLU A 399 7.99 -16.46 -20.09
N LEU A 400 7.48 -15.22 -20.03
CA LEU A 400 8.00 -14.21 -19.12
C LEU A 400 7.77 -14.62 -17.65
N GLN A 401 6.59 -15.14 -17.34
CA GLN A 401 6.25 -15.59 -15.99
C GLN A 401 7.06 -16.81 -15.57
N GLN A 402 7.30 -17.76 -16.49
CA GLN A 402 8.18 -18.89 -16.22
C GLN A 402 9.62 -18.42 -15.99
N ARG A 403 10.13 -17.52 -16.83
CA ARG A 403 11.48 -16.95 -16.66
C ARG A 403 11.64 -16.26 -15.31
N ALA A 404 10.66 -15.45 -14.91
CA ALA A 404 10.63 -14.82 -13.60
C ALA A 404 10.75 -15.85 -12.48
N ALA A 405 9.94 -16.93 -12.53
CA ALA A 405 10.00 -18.01 -11.55
C ALA A 405 11.37 -18.71 -11.52
N ASP A 406 12.00 -18.89 -12.68
CA ASP A 406 13.34 -19.49 -12.79
C ASP A 406 14.43 -18.60 -12.15
N THR A 407 14.25 -17.27 -12.14
CA THR A 407 15.19 -16.37 -11.44
C THR A 407 15.21 -16.58 -9.93
N PHE A 408 14.11 -17.03 -9.31
CA PHE A 408 14.08 -17.25 -7.86
C PHE A 408 15.09 -18.32 -7.44
N ALA A 409 15.30 -19.38 -8.23
CA ALA A 409 16.35 -20.36 -7.95
C ALA A 409 17.75 -19.74 -8.01
N GLN A 410 17.98 -18.79 -8.91
CA GLN A 410 19.25 -18.06 -9.06
C GLN A 410 19.48 -17.10 -7.89
N TYR A 411 18.46 -16.36 -7.44
CA TYR A 411 18.53 -15.58 -6.20
C TYR A 411 18.82 -16.48 -5.00
N GLY A 412 18.18 -17.66 -4.91
CA GLY A 412 18.45 -18.63 -3.85
C GLY A 412 19.89 -19.13 -3.84
N ALA A 413 20.47 -19.39 -5.02
CA ALA A 413 21.88 -19.73 -5.15
C ALA A 413 22.79 -18.57 -4.71
N PHE A 414 22.50 -17.34 -5.16
CA PHE A 414 23.24 -16.16 -4.75
C PHE A 414 23.21 -15.93 -3.23
N ILE A 415 22.04 -16.06 -2.60
CA ILE A 415 21.87 -15.93 -1.14
C ILE A 415 22.74 -16.96 -0.41
N ARG A 416 22.79 -18.20 -0.91
CA ARG A 416 23.64 -19.27 -0.37
C ARG A 416 25.13 -18.96 -0.53
N ASP A 417 25.54 -18.51 -1.70
CA ASP A 417 26.95 -18.22 -2.02
C ASP A 417 27.46 -16.99 -1.28
N ALA A 418 26.58 -16.00 -1.04
CA ALA A 418 26.84 -14.87 -0.16
C ALA A 418 26.92 -15.28 1.32
N LYS A 419 26.57 -16.52 1.67
CA LYS A 419 26.46 -17.05 3.04
C LYS A 419 25.55 -16.20 3.91
N ALA A 420 24.49 -15.65 3.30
CA ALA A 420 23.55 -14.78 3.97
C ALA A 420 22.91 -15.50 5.15
N ARG A 421 22.77 -14.80 6.28
CA ARG A 421 21.99 -15.28 7.44
C ARG A 421 20.65 -14.56 7.57
N VAL A 422 20.56 -13.37 6.99
CA VAL A 422 19.35 -12.54 6.98
C VAL A 422 19.14 -11.98 5.58
N VAL A 423 17.92 -12.04 5.07
CA VAL A 423 17.50 -11.43 3.82
C VAL A 423 16.35 -10.47 4.10
N ASN A 424 16.51 -9.19 3.76
CA ASN A 424 15.39 -8.24 3.77
C ASN A 424 14.72 -8.19 2.40
N MET A 425 13.39 -8.22 2.38
CA MET A 425 12.55 -8.14 1.17
C MET A 425 11.47 -7.07 1.38
N SER A 426 11.69 -5.87 0.85
CA SER A 426 10.73 -4.77 0.93
C SER A 426 9.92 -4.62 -0.37
N TRP A 427 9.44 -5.74 -0.90
CA TRP A 427 8.60 -5.85 -2.08
C TRP A 427 7.53 -6.93 -1.86
N GLY A 428 6.48 -6.92 -2.67
CA GLY A 428 5.45 -7.94 -2.67
C GLY A 428 4.61 -7.92 -3.94
N GLY A 429 3.72 -8.89 -4.05
CA GLY A 429 2.72 -8.98 -5.11
C GLY A 429 1.52 -9.80 -4.65
N ASP A 430 0.44 -9.71 -5.41
CA ASP A 430 -0.83 -10.35 -5.09
C ASP A 430 -1.51 -10.88 -6.36
N LEU A 431 -2.47 -11.78 -6.20
CA LEU A 431 -3.17 -12.39 -7.33
C LEU A 431 -3.92 -11.37 -8.20
N ARG A 432 -4.57 -10.38 -7.58
CA ARG A 432 -5.41 -9.42 -8.31
C ARG A 432 -4.58 -8.49 -9.16
N SER A 433 -3.36 -8.18 -8.76
CA SER A 433 -2.40 -7.43 -9.59
C SER A 433 -2.18 -8.11 -10.94
N TYR A 434 -2.02 -9.44 -11.01
CA TYR A 434 -1.92 -10.15 -12.30
C TYR A 434 -3.19 -10.01 -13.16
N GLU A 435 -4.38 -10.08 -12.56
CA GLU A 435 -5.64 -9.90 -13.29
C GLU A 435 -5.78 -8.50 -13.89
N VAL A 436 -5.37 -7.48 -13.13
CA VAL A 436 -5.37 -6.08 -13.58
C VAL A 436 -4.35 -5.86 -14.69
N GLU A 437 -3.13 -6.40 -14.57
CA GLU A 437 -2.11 -6.30 -15.61
C GLU A 437 -2.54 -6.98 -16.92
N LEU A 438 -3.17 -8.15 -16.82
CA LEU A 438 -3.74 -8.85 -17.99
C LEU A 438 -4.80 -7.99 -18.68
N GLU A 439 -5.72 -7.40 -17.91
CA GLU A 439 -6.73 -6.49 -18.46
C GLU A 439 -6.09 -5.25 -19.10
N GLN A 440 -5.06 -4.68 -18.45
CA GLN A 440 -4.32 -3.53 -18.98
C GLN A 440 -3.63 -3.79 -20.32
N CYS A 441 -3.28 -5.06 -20.55
CA CYS A 441 -2.69 -5.55 -21.80
C CYS A 441 -3.74 -6.14 -22.76
N GLY A 442 -5.02 -6.14 -22.40
CA GLY A 442 -6.12 -6.76 -23.15
C GLY A 442 -5.94 -8.26 -23.40
N ILE A 443 -5.30 -8.95 -22.47
CA ILE A 443 -5.09 -10.40 -22.50
C ILE A 443 -6.28 -11.08 -21.82
N GLY A 444 -6.78 -12.16 -22.44
CA GLY A 444 -7.94 -12.92 -22.00
C GLY A 444 -9.26 -12.32 -22.47
N LYS A 445 -10.00 -13.11 -23.26
CA LYS A 445 -11.22 -12.72 -23.99
C LYS A 445 -12.35 -12.24 -23.08
N ASP A 446 -12.38 -12.75 -21.85
CA ASP A 446 -13.36 -12.45 -20.83
C ASP A 446 -12.72 -12.53 -19.44
N GLN A 447 -13.52 -12.24 -18.41
CA GLN A 447 -13.06 -12.19 -17.03
C GLN A 447 -12.73 -13.58 -16.46
N ALA A 448 -13.43 -14.62 -16.91
CA ALA A 448 -13.18 -15.97 -16.44
C ALA A 448 -11.83 -16.48 -16.96
N GLU A 449 -11.52 -16.21 -18.23
CA GLU A 449 -10.23 -16.52 -18.83
C GLU A 449 -9.10 -15.71 -18.20
N ARG A 450 -9.29 -14.40 -17.98
CA ARG A 450 -8.31 -13.55 -17.26
C ARG A 450 -8.00 -14.08 -15.86
N LYS A 451 -9.05 -14.38 -15.09
CA LYS A 451 -8.93 -14.98 -13.75
C LYS A 451 -8.12 -16.28 -13.79
N ALA A 452 -8.39 -17.16 -14.76
CA ALA A 452 -7.68 -18.42 -14.91
C ALA A 452 -6.19 -18.23 -15.27
N ILE A 453 -5.87 -17.31 -16.19
CA ILE A 453 -4.49 -16.98 -16.56
C ILE A 453 -3.74 -16.39 -15.37
N ALA A 454 -4.33 -15.43 -14.66
CA ALA A 454 -3.73 -14.81 -13.49
C ALA A 454 -3.41 -15.83 -12.40
N ARG A 455 -4.36 -16.74 -12.11
CA ARG A 455 -4.13 -17.84 -11.15
C ARG A 455 -2.93 -18.69 -11.56
N LYS A 456 -2.84 -19.07 -12.83
CA LYS A 456 -1.70 -19.85 -13.33
C LYS A 456 -0.37 -19.11 -13.15
N TYR A 457 -0.32 -17.82 -13.46
CA TYR A 457 0.90 -17.01 -13.32
C TYR A 457 1.31 -16.86 -11.86
N PHE A 458 0.35 -16.51 -11.00
CA PHE A 458 0.53 -16.43 -9.57
C PHE A 458 1.05 -17.74 -8.97
N ASP A 459 0.42 -18.87 -9.29
CA ASP A 459 0.78 -20.17 -8.72
C ASP A 459 2.21 -20.59 -9.09
N VAL A 460 2.65 -20.28 -10.32
CA VAL A 460 4.03 -20.54 -10.77
C VAL A 460 5.04 -19.75 -9.93
N HIS A 461 4.77 -18.45 -9.68
CA HIS A 461 5.67 -17.61 -8.88
C HIS A 461 5.66 -18.01 -7.41
N TYR A 462 4.47 -18.21 -6.85
CA TYR A 462 4.28 -18.60 -5.47
C TYR A 462 4.98 -19.92 -5.16
N ALA A 463 4.82 -20.93 -6.01
CA ALA A 463 5.47 -22.23 -5.84
C ALA A 463 6.99 -22.14 -5.92
N ALA A 464 7.52 -21.37 -6.87
CA ALA A 464 8.97 -21.20 -7.05
C ALA A 464 9.61 -20.44 -5.87
N LEU A 465 8.99 -19.35 -5.41
CA LEU A 465 9.41 -18.62 -4.21
C LEU A 465 9.38 -19.51 -2.97
N LYS A 466 8.26 -20.21 -2.73
CA LYS A 466 8.11 -21.11 -1.58
C LYS A 466 9.19 -22.19 -1.57
N LYS A 467 9.46 -22.82 -2.72
CA LYS A 467 10.54 -23.80 -2.88
C LYS A 467 11.90 -23.20 -2.57
N MET A 468 12.18 -21.98 -3.05
CA MET A 468 13.44 -21.28 -2.80
C MET A 468 13.63 -21.03 -1.30
N PHE A 469 12.63 -20.43 -0.62
CA PHE A 469 12.70 -20.14 0.81
C PHE A 469 12.91 -21.40 1.66
N GLN A 470 12.21 -22.49 1.33
CA GLN A 470 12.35 -23.77 2.02
C GLN A 470 13.72 -24.43 1.81
N SER A 471 14.42 -24.12 0.71
CA SER A 471 15.77 -24.62 0.43
C SER A 471 16.87 -23.91 1.24
N LEU A 472 16.52 -22.87 2.01
CA LEU A 472 17.43 -22.04 2.79
C LEU A 472 16.99 -21.97 4.27
N PRO A 473 16.88 -23.11 4.99
CA PRO A 473 16.31 -23.17 6.33
C PRO A 473 17.10 -22.39 7.39
N ASP A 474 18.39 -22.13 7.16
CA ASP A 474 19.28 -21.41 8.08
C ASP A 474 19.33 -19.88 7.83
N VAL A 475 18.55 -19.41 6.86
CA VAL A 475 18.42 -18.00 6.48
C VAL A 475 17.09 -17.46 6.99
N LEU A 476 17.13 -16.34 7.73
CA LEU A 476 15.91 -15.62 8.12
C LEU A 476 15.50 -14.65 7.01
N PHE A 477 14.31 -14.86 6.46
CA PHE A 477 13.67 -13.96 5.50
C PHE A 477 12.77 -12.97 6.22
N VAL A 478 13.07 -11.68 6.12
CA VAL A 478 12.29 -10.59 6.72
C VAL A 478 11.59 -9.85 5.59
N THR A 479 10.25 -9.79 5.63
CA THR A 479 9.46 -9.16 4.58
C THR A 479 8.57 -8.03 5.11
N ALA A 480 8.33 -7.03 4.28
CA ALA A 480 7.35 -5.99 4.53
C ALA A 480 5.92 -6.57 4.52
N ALA A 481 5.05 -6.13 5.45
CA ALA A 481 3.68 -6.64 5.54
C ALA A 481 2.76 -6.17 4.39
N GLY A 482 3.04 -5.02 3.76
CA GLY A 482 2.21 -4.42 2.72
C GLY A 482 1.63 -3.06 3.15
N ASN A 483 1.26 -2.22 2.17
CA ASN A 483 0.84 -0.83 2.39
C ASN A 483 -0.64 -0.56 2.00
N SER A 484 -1.51 -1.58 2.08
CA SER A 484 -2.91 -1.51 1.62
C SER A 484 -3.94 -1.56 2.74
N ASP A 485 -3.54 -1.52 4.02
CA ASP A 485 -4.46 -1.67 5.16
C ASP A 485 -5.39 -2.89 5.02
N SER A 486 -4.83 -4.01 4.58
CA SER A 486 -5.57 -5.24 4.28
C SER A 486 -4.98 -6.45 5.00
N ASP A 487 -5.78 -7.50 5.17
CA ASP A 487 -5.25 -8.80 5.57
C ASP A 487 -4.42 -9.39 4.41
N ALA A 488 -3.12 -9.56 4.65
CA ALA A 488 -2.18 -10.11 3.67
C ALA A 488 -2.58 -11.53 3.20
N THR A 489 -3.26 -12.31 4.04
CA THR A 489 -3.71 -13.66 3.70
C THR A 489 -4.99 -13.67 2.86
N PHE A 490 -5.86 -12.65 3.00
CA PHE A 490 -7.08 -12.54 2.19
C PHE A 490 -6.76 -12.27 0.72
N ASN A 491 -5.72 -11.48 0.45
CA ASN A 491 -5.29 -11.10 -0.91
C ASN A 491 -4.29 -12.07 -1.55
N ASP A 492 -3.85 -13.10 -0.82
CA ASP A 492 -2.72 -13.97 -1.18
C ASP A 492 -1.40 -13.18 -1.40
N ASP A 493 -1.14 -12.14 -0.59
CA ASP A 493 0.03 -11.27 -0.74
C ASP A 493 1.32 -12.07 -0.51
N TYR A 494 2.20 -12.20 -1.50
CA TYR A 494 3.50 -12.84 -1.32
C TYR A 494 4.64 -11.80 -1.25
N PRO A 495 5.70 -12.08 -0.47
CA PRO A 495 5.86 -13.26 0.39
C PRO A 495 5.16 -13.11 1.76
N ALA A 496 4.54 -11.96 2.07
CA ALA A 496 3.98 -11.64 3.38
C ALA A 496 3.02 -12.69 3.97
N SER A 497 2.22 -13.38 3.14
CA SER A 497 1.25 -14.41 3.54
C SER A 497 1.81 -15.84 3.61
N MET A 498 3.06 -16.10 3.20
CA MET A 498 3.56 -17.47 2.98
C MET A 498 3.75 -18.31 4.24
N GLY A 499 3.80 -17.70 5.44
CA GLY A 499 3.75 -18.42 6.73
C GLY A 499 4.84 -19.47 6.92
N LEU A 500 6.09 -19.20 6.51
CA LEU A 500 7.21 -20.15 6.61
C LEU A 500 7.97 -20.01 7.95
N PRO A 501 8.53 -21.10 8.54
CA PRO A 501 9.23 -21.05 9.83
C PRO A 501 10.45 -20.11 9.85
N ASN A 502 11.11 -19.94 8.72
CA ASN A 502 12.27 -19.07 8.54
C ASN A 502 11.88 -17.71 7.93
N MET A 503 10.64 -17.27 8.09
CA MET A 503 10.13 -16.01 7.55
C MET A 503 9.34 -15.22 8.60
N VAL A 504 9.45 -13.89 8.55
CA VAL A 504 8.64 -12.98 9.35
C VAL A 504 8.19 -11.78 8.52
N ALA A 505 6.88 -11.49 8.52
CA ALA A 505 6.34 -10.25 7.97
C ALA A 505 6.29 -9.16 9.05
N VAL A 506 6.60 -7.93 8.65
CA VAL A 506 6.79 -6.79 9.55
C VAL A 506 5.83 -5.65 9.22
N GLY A 507 5.00 -5.30 10.21
CA GLY A 507 4.08 -4.16 10.15
C GLY A 507 4.77 -2.83 10.47
N ALA A 508 4.19 -1.74 10.01
CA ALA A 508 4.69 -0.39 10.22
C ALA A 508 3.94 0.32 11.35
N VAL A 509 4.70 0.93 12.25
CA VAL A 509 4.23 1.89 13.24
C VAL A 509 5.02 3.19 13.10
N ASP A 510 4.62 4.25 13.78
CA ASP A 510 5.37 5.51 13.81
C ASP A 510 6.35 5.61 15.01
N LYS A 511 6.93 6.80 15.22
CA LYS A 511 7.87 7.06 16.31
C LYS A 511 7.30 6.84 17.72
N ALA A 512 5.98 6.91 17.91
CA ALA A 512 5.32 6.62 19.17
C ALA A 512 4.84 5.17 19.28
N GLY A 513 5.01 4.36 18.24
CA GLY A 513 4.49 3.00 18.18
C GLY A 513 3.02 2.93 17.75
N ASP A 514 2.43 4.03 17.24
CA ASP A 514 1.09 4.03 16.67
C ASP A 514 1.07 3.36 15.30
N GLU A 515 0.02 2.59 15.03
CA GLU A 515 -0.14 1.86 13.77
C GLU A 515 -0.22 2.84 12.59
N ALA A 516 0.59 2.63 11.55
CA ALA A 516 0.50 3.46 10.37
C ALA A 516 -0.80 3.16 9.61
N ALA A 517 -1.52 4.18 9.15
CA ALA A 517 -2.79 4.01 8.42
C ALA A 517 -2.69 3.01 7.25
N PHE A 518 -1.56 2.98 6.54
CA PHE A 518 -1.34 2.07 5.41
C PHE A 518 -0.93 0.64 5.79
N THR A 519 -0.46 0.36 7.01
CA THR A 519 0.14 -0.95 7.31
C THR A 519 -0.88 -2.06 7.14
N SER A 520 -0.50 -3.09 6.40
CA SER A 520 -1.27 -4.32 6.26
C SER A 520 -1.05 -5.22 7.48
N TYR A 521 -1.99 -6.11 7.71
CA TYR A 521 -2.07 -6.98 8.89
C TYR A 521 -2.34 -8.42 8.48
N GLY A 522 -2.51 -9.31 9.46
CA GLY A 522 -2.80 -10.71 9.23
C GLY A 522 -1.97 -11.62 10.15
N PRO A 523 -2.25 -12.93 10.16
CA PRO A 523 -1.63 -13.88 11.09
C PRO A 523 -0.12 -14.06 10.90
N THR A 524 0.43 -13.66 9.75
CA THR A 524 1.86 -13.74 9.43
C THR A 524 2.65 -12.48 9.84
N VAL A 525 1.97 -11.40 10.22
CA VAL A 525 2.59 -10.15 10.67
C VAL A 525 2.91 -10.26 12.17
N LEU A 526 4.12 -10.72 12.49
CA LEU A 526 4.47 -11.08 13.87
C LEU A 526 5.13 -9.95 14.66
N LEU A 527 5.75 -9.00 13.97
CA LEU A 527 6.57 -7.94 14.55
C LEU A 527 6.24 -6.59 13.89
N HIS A 528 6.44 -5.51 14.64
CA HIS A 528 6.22 -4.14 14.21
C HIS A 528 7.46 -3.30 14.52
N ALA A 529 7.85 -2.46 13.58
CA ALA A 529 8.96 -1.51 13.72
C ALA A 529 8.56 -0.16 13.11
N ASN A 530 9.36 0.88 13.38
CA ASN A 530 9.08 2.20 12.82
C ASN A 530 9.11 2.14 11.28
N GLY A 531 8.02 2.51 10.63
CA GLY A 531 7.89 2.56 9.18
C GLY A 531 7.27 3.87 8.71
N TYR A 532 7.16 4.88 9.58
CA TYR A 532 6.61 6.19 9.23
C TYR A 532 7.67 7.27 9.45
N GLN A 533 8.07 7.94 8.37
CA GLN A 533 9.11 8.98 8.37
C GLN A 533 10.47 8.48 8.91
N VAL A 534 10.97 7.40 8.33
CA VAL A 534 12.26 6.79 8.72
C VAL A 534 13.39 7.34 7.86
N GLU A 535 14.36 8.01 8.49
CA GLU A 535 15.52 8.63 7.84
C GLU A 535 16.57 7.60 7.37
N SER A 536 16.88 7.60 6.07
CA SER A 536 17.95 6.75 5.50
C SER A 536 18.55 7.37 4.24
N TYR A 537 19.47 6.65 3.59
CA TYR A 537 20.20 7.12 2.42
C TYR A 537 19.38 7.02 1.12
N LEU A 538 19.51 8.00 0.25
CA LEU A 538 19.26 7.87 -1.18
C LEU A 538 20.58 7.57 -1.90
N PRO A 539 20.55 7.05 -3.15
CA PRO A 539 21.75 6.95 -3.97
C PRO A 539 22.50 8.28 -4.05
N GLY A 540 23.83 8.25 -3.95
CA GLY A 540 24.67 9.45 -3.82
C GLY A 540 24.81 9.98 -2.38
N GLY A 541 24.16 9.35 -1.39
CA GLY A 541 24.44 9.56 0.04
C GLY A 541 23.63 10.66 0.73
N LYS A 542 22.70 11.33 0.04
CA LYS A 542 21.72 12.24 0.67
C LYS A 542 20.82 11.46 1.64
N ARG A 543 20.27 12.13 2.66
CA ARG A 543 19.33 11.50 3.60
C ARG A 543 17.93 12.10 3.50
N VAL A 544 16.92 11.22 3.54
CA VAL A 544 15.50 11.56 3.49
C VAL A 544 14.71 10.57 4.33
N ALA A 545 13.65 11.04 4.99
CA ALA A 545 12.64 10.23 5.64
C ALA A 545 11.67 9.64 4.62
N LEU A 546 11.45 8.33 4.65
CA LEU A 546 10.40 7.68 3.85
C LEU A 546 9.46 6.89 4.76
N SER A 547 8.25 6.63 4.25
CA SER A 547 7.20 5.90 4.96
C SER A 547 6.77 4.67 4.17
N GLY A 548 6.65 3.54 4.85
CA GLY A 548 6.18 2.26 4.33
C GLY A 548 6.57 1.10 5.24
N THR A 549 5.88 -0.04 5.13
CA THR A 549 6.34 -1.29 5.75
C THR A 549 7.74 -1.68 5.24
N SER A 550 8.11 -1.20 4.05
CA SER A 550 9.44 -1.28 3.47
C SER A 550 10.56 -0.66 4.33
N MET A 551 10.23 0.31 5.19
CA MET A 551 11.17 0.95 6.12
C MET A 551 11.15 0.29 7.51
N ALA A 552 10.09 -0.46 7.83
CA ALA A 552 9.97 -1.23 9.07
C ALA A 552 10.72 -2.58 8.99
N SER A 553 10.53 -3.34 7.90
CA SER A 553 11.20 -4.63 7.68
C SER A 553 12.73 -4.59 7.84
N PRO A 554 13.49 -3.62 7.28
CA PRO A 554 14.94 -3.60 7.43
C PRO A 554 15.41 -3.33 8.86
N GLN A 555 14.59 -2.75 9.74
CA GLN A 555 14.94 -2.61 11.16
C GLN A 555 14.90 -3.95 11.88
N VAL A 556 13.92 -4.80 11.55
CA VAL A 556 13.85 -6.17 12.07
C VAL A 556 14.97 -7.02 11.50
N ALA A 557 15.30 -6.87 10.22
CA ALA A 557 16.45 -7.52 9.61
C ALA A 557 17.78 -7.10 10.28
N ASN A 558 17.94 -5.80 10.57
CA ASN A 558 19.08 -5.28 11.32
C ASN A 558 19.17 -5.87 12.73
N LEU A 559 18.05 -5.91 13.48
CA LEU A 559 18.01 -6.51 14.81
C LEU A 559 18.38 -7.99 14.77
N ALA A 560 17.81 -8.76 13.85
CA ALA A 560 18.17 -10.16 13.66
C ALA A 560 19.67 -10.33 13.39
N ALA A 561 20.27 -9.47 12.55
CA ALA A 561 21.69 -9.51 12.29
C ALA A 561 22.55 -9.14 13.52
N LYS A 562 22.10 -8.19 14.36
CA LYS A 562 22.78 -7.87 15.62
C LYS A 562 22.73 -9.05 16.60
N ILE A 563 21.58 -9.70 16.73
CA ILE A 563 21.40 -10.92 17.53
C ILE A 563 22.36 -12.01 17.04
N LEU A 564 22.43 -12.25 15.73
CA LEU A 564 23.30 -13.26 15.14
C LEU A 564 24.80 -12.92 15.23
N ALA A 565 25.17 -11.64 15.31
CA ALA A 565 26.55 -11.26 15.57
C ALA A 565 26.98 -11.71 16.98
N VAL A 566 26.11 -11.54 17.97
CA VAL A 566 26.36 -11.91 19.37
C VAL A 566 26.22 -13.43 19.60
N LYS A 567 25.23 -14.06 18.96
CA LYS A 567 24.93 -15.51 19.08
C LYS A 567 24.76 -16.15 17.69
N PRO A 568 25.87 -16.47 16.98
CA PRO A 568 25.82 -16.92 15.59
C PRO A 568 25.18 -18.30 15.37
N ALA A 569 25.09 -19.12 16.42
CA ALA A 569 24.53 -20.48 16.34
C ALA A 569 22.99 -20.53 16.34
N LEU A 570 22.31 -19.40 16.59
CA LEU A 570 20.85 -19.36 16.61
C LEU A 570 20.26 -19.65 15.24
N LYS A 571 19.18 -20.42 15.22
CA LYS A 571 18.34 -20.69 14.05
C LYS A 571 17.39 -19.52 13.81
N PRO A 572 16.90 -19.31 12.57
CA PRO A 572 15.93 -18.26 12.27
C PRO A 572 14.71 -18.23 13.20
N THR A 573 14.14 -19.40 13.53
CA THR A 573 13.00 -19.52 14.45
C THR A 573 13.33 -19.02 15.85
N GLU A 574 14.53 -19.31 16.35
CA GLU A 574 14.98 -18.86 17.68
C GLU A 574 15.19 -17.34 17.71
N VAL A 575 15.76 -16.77 16.63
CA VAL A 575 15.94 -15.33 16.49
C VAL A 575 14.59 -14.60 16.49
N VAL A 576 13.60 -15.11 15.73
CA VAL A 576 12.23 -14.56 15.72
C VAL A 576 11.59 -14.66 17.10
N GLU A 577 11.72 -15.81 17.77
CA GLU A 577 11.15 -16.00 19.10
C GLU A 577 11.79 -15.08 20.16
N ILE A 578 13.10 -14.82 20.10
CA ILE A 578 13.75 -13.83 20.95
C ILE A 578 13.13 -12.45 20.70
N MET A 579 13.07 -11.99 19.45
CA MET A 579 12.51 -10.69 19.11
C MET A 579 11.04 -10.56 19.57
N ARG A 580 10.23 -11.62 19.44
CA ARG A 580 8.83 -11.64 19.88
C ARG A 580 8.70 -11.60 21.41
N LYS A 581 9.50 -12.37 22.14
CA LYS A 581 9.43 -12.44 23.61
C LYS A 581 9.94 -11.18 24.30
N THR A 582 10.87 -10.47 23.67
CA THR A 582 11.42 -9.22 24.22
C THR A 582 10.72 -7.97 23.69
N ALA A 583 9.83 -8.11 22.71
CA ALA A 583 9.03 -7.00 22.19
C ALA A 583 8.05 -6.45 23.24
N ASP A 584 7.75 -5.17 23.12
CA ASP A 584 6.69 -4.53 23.89
C ASP A 584 5.35 -4.70 23.16
N ARG A 585 4.28 -5.01 23.90
CA ARG A 585 2.93 -5.12 23.33
C ARG A 585 2.20 -3.80 23.52
N SER A 586 1.48 -3.36 22.49
CA SER A 586 0.63 -2.18 22.60
C SER A 586 -0.54 -2.42 23.57
N GLU A 587 -1.09 -1.35 24.14
CA GLU A 587 -2.19 -1.41 25.11
C GLU A 587 -3.44 -2.12 24.56
N ASP A 588 -3.73 -1.93 23.27
CA ASP A 588 -4.83 -2.59 22.56
C ASP A 588 -4.52 -4.03 22.12
N GLY A 589 -3.31 -4.53 22.37
CA GLY A 589 -2.87 -5.86 21.97
C GLY A 589 -2.77 -6.07 20.45
N ARG A 590 -2.85 -5.03 19.62
CA ARG A 590 -2.74 -5.19 18.16
C ARG A 590 -1.29 -5.33 17.70
N ARG A 591 -0.34 -4.67 18.38
CA ARG A 591 1.02 -4.47 17.88
C ARG A 591 2.06 -5.14 18.76
N THR A 592 3.08 -5.72 18.13
CA THR A 592 4.26 -6.32 18.76
C THR A 592 5.48 -5.49 18.40
N LEU A 593 5.78 -4.46 19.21
CA LEU A 593 6.82 -3.47 18.93
C LEU A 593 8.19 -4.04 19.28
N VAL A 594 9.08 -4.19 18.29
CA VAL A 594 10.43 -4.69 18.56
C VAL A 594 11.16 -3.81 19.58
N ASN A 595 11.96 -4.45 20.44
CA ASN A 595 12.78 -3.76 21.42
C ASN A 595 14.23 -4.25 21.28
N PRO A 596 15.04 -3.61 20.40
CA PRO A 596 16.42 -4.02 20.14
C PRO A 596 17.27 -4.15 21.41
N LYS A 597 17.15 -3.21 22.35
CA LYS A 597 17.84 -3.25 23.64
C LYS A 597 17.54 -4.54 24.43
N LYS A 598 16.26 -4.81 24.72
CA LYS A 598 15.87 -6.03 25.45
C LYS A 598 16.27 -7.32 24.72
N ALA A 599 16.15 -7.33 23.38
CA ALA A 599 16.52 -8.46 22.56
C ALA A 599 18.02 -8.76 22.63
N LEU A 600 18.86 -7.72 22.62
CA LEU A 600 20.32 -7.86 22.72
C LEU A 600 20.78 -8.24 24.13
N GLU A 601 20.17 -7.66 25.17
CA GLU A 601 20.37 -8.07 26.57
C GLU A 601 20.05 -9.56 26.76
N ALA A 602 18.95 -10.05 26.17
CA ALA A 602 18.53 -11.44 26.25
C ALA A 602 19.53 -12.43 25.61
N VAL A 603 20.37 -11.96 24.69
CA VAL A 603 21.44 -12.76 24.08
C VAL A 603 22.82 -12.48 24.69
N GLY A 604 22.87 -11.74 25.78
CA GLY A 604 24.09 -11.47 26.55
C GLY A 604 24.98 -10.39 25.92
N TYR A 605 24.42 -9.46 25.15
CA TYR A 605 25.15 -8.26 24.76
C TYR A 605 25.26 -7.29 25.93
N GLU A 606 26.48 -6.89 26.25
CA GLU A 606 26.79 -5.82 27.19
C GLU A 606 27.55 -4.71 26.43
N PRO A 607 27.09 -3.44 26.49
CA PRO A 607 27.68 -2.30 25.77
C PRO A 607 29.15 -2.03 26.05
#